data_AF-A0A9W8N719-F1
#
_entry.id   AF-A0A9W8N719-F1
#
_cell.length_a   1.000
_cell.length_b   1.000
_cell.length_c   1.000
_cell.angle_alpha   90.00
_cell.angle_beta   90.00
_cell.angle_gamma   90.00
#
_symmetry.space_group_name_H-M   'P 1'
#
loop_
_entity.id
_entity.type
_entity.pdbx_description
1 polymer ?
#
loop_
_entity_poly.entity_id
_entity_poly.type
_entity_poly.pdbx_seq_one_letter_code
_entity_poly.pdbx_strand_id
1 'polypeptide(L)'
;MASKTVFSSRLPTVLGTVALAGVGVGVYSRYMMSVAHADSGLPPKAFGGGPAFLSLQLQSSETVNHNTKKLRFALPTEEHVSGLPLTSALLTFSWPKGSILPCVRPYTPITRSGRGARADGEEVSQRQAEHAPALAAAG
;
A
#
# COMPACT_ATOMS: atom_id res chain seq x y z
N MET A 1 34.10 -50.85 -42.07
CA MET A 1 34.21 -49.44 -42.52
C MET A 1 33.42 -48.60 -41.51
N ALA A 2 34.10 -47.93 -40.58
CA ALA A 2 33.49 -47.30 -39.41
C ALA A 2 33.13 -45.83 -39.69
N SER A 3 31.85 -45.49 -39.61
CA SER A 3 31.38 -44.10 -39.64
C SER A 3 31.52 -43.49 -38.25
N LYS A 4 32.39 -42.50 -38.09
CA LYS A 4 32.58 -41.76 -36.84
C LYS A 4 31.73 -40.49 -36.87
N THR A 5 30.66 -40.50 -36.08
CA THR A 5 29.76 -39.38 -35.82
C THR A 5 30.51 -38.21 -35.16
N VAL A 6 30.61 -37.07 -35.86
CA VAL A 6 31.21 -35.82 -35.37
C VAL A 6 30.07 -34.85 -35.01
N PHE A 7 29.40 -35.04 -33.87
CA PHE A 7 28.33 -34.11 -33.45
C PHE A 7 28.16 -33.92 -31.93
N SER A 8 29.18 -34.13 -31.08
CA SER A 8 28.93 -34.11 -29.62
C SER A 8 29.72 -33.10 -28.77
N SER A 9 30.37 -32.08 -29.33
CA SER A 9 31.25 -31.21 -28.52
C SER A 9 31.06 -29.70 -28.63
N ARG A 10 30.18 -29.17 -29.51
CA ARG A 10 30.01 -27.71 -29.67
C ARG A 10 28.73 -27.12 -29.05
N LEU A 11 27.76 -27.97 -28.71
CA LEU A 11 26.49 -27.55 -28.11
C LEU A 11 26.61 -26.97 -26.69
N PRO A 12 27.40 -27.53 -25.75
CA PRO A 12 27.45 -27.00 -24.37
C PRO A 12 28.14 -25.63 -24.29
N THR A 13 29.13 -25.37 -25.15
CA THR A 13 29.84 -24.08 -25.19
C THR A 13 28.98 -22.96 -25.75
N VAL A 14 28.15 -23.25 -26.77
CA VAL A 14 27.24 -22.25 -27.36
C VAL A 14 26.07 -21.95 -26.41
N LEU A 15 25.57 -22.95 -25.67
CA LEU A 15 24.51 -22.72 -24.67
C LEU A 15 25.00 -21.89 -23.47
N GLY A 16 26.24 -22.13 -23.03
CA GLY A 16 26.84 -21.41 -21.90
C GLY A 16 27.05 -19.92 -22.16
N THR A 17 27.42 -19.52 -23.37
CA THR A 17 27.67 -18.10 -23.72
C THR A 17 26.37 -17.29 -23.84
N VAL A 18 25.30 -17.89 -24.37
CA VAL A 18 23.99 -17.23 -24.48
C VAL A 18 23.37 -16.99 -23.09
N ALA A 19 23.53 -17.92 -22.15
CA ALA A 19 23.02 -17.77 -20.79
C ALA A 19 23.69 -16.61 -20.04
N LEU A 20 25.02 -16.46 -20.14
CA LEU A 20 25.75 -15.35 -19.50
C LEU A 20 25.40 -13.99 -20.10
N ALA A 21 25.25 -13.90 -21.43
CA ALA A 21 24.83 -12.68 -22.09
C ALA A 21 23.41 -12.25 -21.68
N GLY A 22 22.47 -13.21 -21.57
CA GLY A 22 21.10 -12.94 -21.15
C GLY A 22 20.99 -12.41 -19.71
N VAL A 23 21.73 -13.01 -18.77
CA VAL A 23 21.75 -12.54 -17.37
C VAL A 23 22.37 -11.15 -17.26
N GLY A 24 23.48 -10.89 -17.96
CA GLY A 24 24.13 -9.58 -18.00
C GLY A 24 23.21 -8.48 -18.53
N VAL A 25 22.55 -8.72 -19.67
CA VAL A 25 21.58 -7.78 -20.25
C VAL A 25 20.37 -7.59 -19.33
N GLY A 26 19.89 -8.65 -18.67
CA GLY A 26 18.77 -8.56 -17.72
C GLY A 26 19.10 -7.70 -16.50
N VAL A 27 20.25 -7.91 -15.86
CA VAL A 27 20.70 -7.12 -14.69
C VAL A 27 21.01 -5.69 -15.11
N TYR A 28 21.66 -5.48 -16.24
CA TYR A 28 21.96 -4.15 -16.77
C TYR A 28 20.71 -3.38 -17.16
N SER A 29 19.74 -4.03 -17.81
CA SER A 29 18.44 -3.45 -18.12
C SER A 29 17.69 -3.09 -16.84
N ARG A 30 17.70 -3.94 -15.80
CA ARG A 30 17.09 -3.60 -14.50
C ARG A 30 17.79 -2.42 -13.83
N TYR A 31 19.12 -2.36 -13.89
CA TYR A 31 19.89 -1.23 -13.37
C TYR A 31 19.60 0.07 -14.12
N MET A 32 19.50 0.03 -15.46
CA MET A 32 19.21 1.20 -16.28
C MET A 32 17.74 1.63 -16.22
N MET A 33 16.80 0.69 -16.06
CA MET A 33 15.36 0.95 -16.00
C MET A 33 14.84 1.17 -14.57
N SER A 34 15.71 1.24 -13.56
CA SER A 34 15.27 1.41 -12.16
C SER A 34 14.83 2.84 -11.79
N VAL A 35 14.79 3.77 -12.74
CA VAL A 35 14.48 5.17 -12.48
C VAL A 35 13.40 5.68 -13.44
N ALA A 36 12.21 5.09 -13.35
CA ALA A 36 10.98 5.70 -13.86
C ALA A 36 10.25 6.38 -12.70
N HIS A 37 10.82 7.47 -12.17
CA HIS A 37 10.05 8.39 -11.34
C HIS A 37 9.20 9.21 -12.29
N ALA A 38 7.93 8.85 -12.40
CA ALA A 38 6.92 9.72 -12.99
C ALA A 38 6.72 10.90 -12.04
N ASP A 39 7.65 11.85 -12.06
CA ASP A 39 7.53 13.15 -11.41
C ASP A 39 6.58 14.01 -12.25
N SER A 40 5.35 13.53 -12.38
CA SER A 40 4.24 14.36 -12.81
C SER A 40 4.09 15.39 -11.70
N GLY A 41 4.17 16.69 -11.99
CA GLY A 41 4.05 17.78 -10.99
C GLY A 41 2.70 17.87 -10.25
N LEU A 42 2.01 16.75 -10.10
CA LEU A 42 0.94 16.49 -9.17
C LEU A 42 1.48 16.29 -7.76
N PRO A 43 0.73 16.73 -6.73
CA PRO A 43 1.10 16.53 -5.34
C PRO A 43 1.33 15.05 -5.04
N PRO A 44 2.30 14.70 -4.17
CA PRO A 44 2.60 13.31 -3.90
C PRO A 44 1.41 12.63 -3.21
N LYS A 45 1.15 11.37 -3.59
CA LYS A 45 -0.02 10.61 -3.11
C LYS A 45 0.37 9.77 -1.91
N ALA A 46 -0.36 9.90 -0.80
CA ALA A 46 -0.16 9.07 0.39
C ALA A 46 -0.52 7.58 0.13
N PHE A 47 -1.57 7.31 -0.66
CA PHE A 47 -2.07 5.95 -0.94
C PHE A 47 -1.92 5.54 -2.42
N GLY A 48 -0.82 5.93 -3.09
CA GLY A 48 -0.65 5.75 -4.54
C GLY A 48 0.07 4.47 -5.01
N GLY A 49 0.72 3.73 -4.12
CA GLY A 49 1.75 2.72 -4.47
C GLY A 49 1.40 1.24 -4.25
N GLY A 50 0.13 0.85 -4.32
CA GLY A 50 -0.32 -0.51 -3.98
C GLY A 50 -0.86 -0.61 -2.55
N PRO A 51 -0.87 -1.79 -1.89
CA PRO A 51 -1.39 -1.95 -0.54
C PRO A 51 -0.51 -1.16 0.46
N ALA A 52 -0.87 0.11 0.67
CA ALA A 52 -0.15 1.03 1.53
C ALA A 52 -0.64 0.90 2.97
N PHE A 53 0.13 0.20 3.79
CA PHE A 53 -0.07 0.17 5.24
C PHE A 53 0.57 1.41 5.85
N LEU A 54 -0.25 2.43 6.13
CA LEU A 54 0.21 3.70 6.68
C LEU A 54 -0.36 3.92 8.07
N SER A 55 0.53 4.21 9.03
CA SER A 55 0.13 4.66 10.37
C SER A 55 -0.01 6.17 10.35
N LEU A 56 -1.24 6.66 10.31
CA LEU A 56 -1.54 8.09 10.35
C LEU A 56 -1.81 8.56 11.78
N GLN A 57 -1.30 9.73 12.13
CA GLN A 57 -1.57 10.33 13.44
C GLN A 57 -2.94 10.99 13.44
N LEU A 58 -3.68 10.83 14.54
CA LEU A 58 -4.95 11.51 14.74
C LEU A 58 -4.69 12.99 15.04
N GLN A 59 -5.09 13.87 14.13
CA GLN A 59 -4.96 15.32 14.25
C GLN A 59 -6.10 15.92 15.08
N SER A 60 -7.34 15.49 14.86
CA SER A 60 -8.50 16.02 15.56
C SER A 60 -9.63 14.99 15.64
N SER A 61 -10.42 15.06 16.71
CA SER A 61 -11.64 14.27 16.87
C SER A 61 -12.80 15.21 17.20
N GLU A 62 -13.74 15.33 16.27
CA GLU A 62 -14.95 16.13 16.43
C GLU A 62 -16.14 15.21 16.71
N THR A 63 -16.98 15.57 17.68
CA THR A 63 -18.19 14.80 17.98
C THR A 63 -19.35 15.41 17.21
N VAL A 64 -19.83 14.70 16.18
CA VAL A 64 -20.96 15.15 15.34
C VAL A 64 -22.29 14.80 16.00
N ASN A 65 -22.34 13.66 16.70
CA ASN A 65 -23.51 13.20 17.45
C ASN A 65 -23.05 12.37 18.66
N HIS A 66 -23.98 12.00 19.54
CA HIS A 66 -23.74 11.18 20.73
C HIS A 66 -22.98 9.87 20.44
N ASN A 67 -23.13 9.29 19.25
CA ASN A 67 -22.51 8.02 18.84
C ASN A 67 -21.62 8.13 17.59
N THR A 68 -21.38 9.33 17.07
CA THR A 68 -20.68 9.52 15.80
C THR A 68 -19.57 10.54 15.96
N LYS A 69 -18.36 10.13 15.65
CA LYS A 69 -17.17 10.98 15.67
C LYS A 69 -16.60 11.11 14.27
N LYS A 70 -16.14 12.31 13.99
CA LYS A 70 -15.42 12.71 12.80
C LYS A 70 -13.95 12.80 13.19
N LEU A 71 -13.16 11.86 12.70
CA LEU A 71 -11.74 11.76 13.02
C LEU A 71 -10.94 12.32 11.86
N ARG A 72 -10.00 13.20 12.15
CA ARG A 72 -9.13 13.84 11.17
C ARG A 72 -7.73 13.30 11.33
N PHE A 73 -7.17 12.69 10.30
CA PHE A 73 -5.82 12.13 10.31
C PHE A 73 -4.85 13.02 9.54
N ALA A 74 -3.67 13.24 10.12
CA ALA A 74 -2.59 13.99 9.47
C ALA A 74 -1.86 13.09 8.47
N LEU A 75 -1.73 13.56 7.23
CA LEU A 75 -0.92 12.89 6.21
C LEU A 75 0.58 13.08 6.53
N PRO A 76 1.48 12.24 5.96
CA PRO A 76 2.92 12.33 6.24
C PRO A 76 3.55 13.70 5.93
N THR A 77 2.96 14.45 5.00
CA THR A 77 3.41 15.80 4.61
C THR A 77 2.19 16.62 4.21
N GLU A 78 2.16 17.91 4.52
CA GLU A 78 1.05 18.83 4.20
C GLU A 78 0.81 18.98 2.69
N GLU A 79 1.84 18.74 1.87
CA GLU A 79 1.74 18.77 0.41
C GLU A 79 1.14 17.48 -0.18
N HIS A 80 1.04 16.41 0.63
CA HIS A 80 0.46 15.16 0.15
C HIS A 80 -1.05 15.27 -0.01
N VAL A 81 -1.55 14.60 -1.05
CA VAL A 81 -2.98 14.27 -1.21
C VAL A 81 -3.20 12.81 -0.81
N SER A 82 -4.39 12.44 -0.36
CA SER A 82 -4.67 11.02 -0.06
C SER A 82 -4.47 10.15 -1.32
N GLY A 83 -4.85 10.67 -2.49
CA GLY A 83 -4.68 9.98 -3.77
C GLY A 83 -5.58 8.76 -3.93
N LEU A 84 -6.55 8.59 -3.04
CA LEU A 84 -7.52 7.51 -3.07
C LEU A 84 -8.50 7.70 -4.25
N PRO A 85 -8.76 6.66 -5.07
CA PRO A 85 -9.71 6.77 -6.16
C PRO A 85 -11.13 6.95 -5.62
N LEU A 86 -12.00 7.55 -6.43
CA LEU A 86 -13.42 7.65 -6.12
C LEU A 86 -13.97 6.22 -5.86
N THR A 87 -14.81 6.07 -4.83
CA THR A 87 -15.38 4.79 -4.33
C THR A 87 -14.43 3.80 -3.65
N SER A 88 -13.21 4.21 -3.30
CA SER A 88 -12.31 3.39 -2.47
C SER A 88 -12.59 3.49 -0.96
N ALA A 89 -12.01 2.56 -0.19
CA ALA A 89 -12.11 2.52 1.26
C ALA A 89 -10.74 2.32 1.90
N LEU A 90 -10.56 2.88 3.09
CA LEU A 90 -9.43 2.66 3.98
C LEU A 90 -9.72 1.46 4.87
N LEU A 91 -8.73 0.58 5.04
CA LEU A 91 -8.78 -0.50 6.02
C LEU A 91 -8.07 -0.06 7.29
N THR A 92 -8.80 0.20 8.37
CA THR A 92 -8.21 0.42 9.70
C THR A 92 -8.02 -0.90 10.43
N PHE A 93 -6.91 -0.98 11.14
CA PHE A 93 -6.57 -2.08 12.03
C PHE A 93 -6.60 -1.54 13.47
N SER A 94 -7.45 -2.11 14.32
CA SER A 94 -7.50 -1.78 15.74
C SER A 94 -7.32 -3.04 16.60
N TRP A 95 -6.59 -2.89 17.71
CA TRP A 95 -6.39 -3.96 18.69
C TRP A 95 -7.18 -3.62 19.96
N PRO A 96 -8.40 -4.17 20.12
CA PRO A 96 -9.15 -3.97 21.35
C PRO A 96 -8.44 -4.67 22.51
N LYS A 97 -8.58 -4.12 23.73
CA LYS A 97 -7.96 -4.65 24.95
C LYS A 97 -8.36 -6.12 25.15
N GLY A 98 -7.38 -7.01 25.20
CA GLY A 98 -7.60 -8.45 25.38
C GLY A 98 -7.79 -9.25 24.09
N SER A 99 -7.73 -8.63 22.91
CA SER A 99 -7.75 -9.35 21.63
C SER A 99 -6.34 -9.62 21.11
N ILE A 100 -6.10 -10.88 20.73
CA ILE A 100 -4.88 -11.32 20.04
C ILE A 100 -4.93 -11.01 18.54
N LEU A 101 -6.12 -10.85 17.95
CA LEU A 101 -6.31 -10.59 16.53
C LEU A 101 -6.72 -9.13 16.28
N PRO A 102 -6.22 -8.50 15.19
CA PRO A 102 -6.65 -7.17 14.82
C PRO A 102 -8.10 -7.17 14.32
N CYS A 103 -8.87 -6.18 14.76
CA CYS A 103 -10.16 -5.87 14.17
C CYS A 103 -9.95 -5.00 12.93
N VAL A 104 -10.20 -5.58 11.74
CA VAL A 104 -10.09 -4.86 10.47
C VAL A 104 -11.44 -4.25 10.12
N ARG A 105 -11.46 -2.94 9.83
CA ARG A 105 -12.69 -2.22 9.49
C ARG A 105 -12.51 -1.37 8.23
N PRO A 106 -13.36 -1.53 7.21
CA PRO A 106 -13.37 -0.62 6.07
C PRO A 106 -14.11 0.67 6.43
N TYR A 107 -13.49 1.81 6.11
CA TYR A 107 -14.11 3.13 6.19
C TYR A 107 -13.91 3.90 4.89
N THR A 108 -14.95 4.53 4.38
CA THR A 108 -14.86 5.43 3.23
C THR A 108 -14.54 6.83 3.74
N PRO A 109 -13.44 7.46 3.29
CA PRO A 109 -13.14 8.84 3.66
C PRO A 109 -14.20 9.77 3.07
N ILE A 110 -14.54 10.82 3.83
CA ILE A 110 -15.50 11.84 3.39
C ILE A 110 -14.80 13.09 2.84
N THR A 111 -13.46 13.09 2.82
CA THR A 111 -12.65 14.12 2.17
C THR A 111 -12.58 13.91 0.66
N ARG A 112 -12.45 15.02 -0.07
CA ARG A 112 -12.31 14.99 -1.52
C ARG A 112 -10.86 14.67 -1.89
N SER A 113 -10.66 13.63 -2.70
CA SER A 113 -9.34 13.08 -3.10
C SER A 113 -8.40 14.02 -3.87
N GLY A 114 -8.87 15.20 -4.29
CA GLY A 114 -8.09 16.21 -5.04
C GLY A 114 -7.73 17.48 -4.27
N ARG A 115 -8.09 17.61 -2.99
CA ARG A 115 -7.69 18.75 -2.16
C ARG A 115 -6.40 18.38 -1.43
N GLY A 116 -5.29 19.07 -1.72
CA GLY A 116 -4.06 19.00 -0.91
C GLY A 116 -4.37 19.39 0.53
N ALA A 117 -3.62 18.88 1.51
CA ALA A 117 -3.84 19.12 2.93
C ALA A 117 -3.56 20.59 3.29
N ARG A 118 -4.47 21.49 2.89
CA ARG A 118 -4.55 22.84 3.41
C ARG A 118 -5.42 22.76 4.66
N ALA A 119 -4.76 22.65 5.82
CA ALA A 119 -5.30 22.77 7.18
C ALA A 119 -6.43 21.81 7.62
N ASP A 120 -7.00 21.03 6.70
CA ASP A 120 -8.13 20.15 6.92
C ASP A 120 -7.72 18.71 6.60
N GLY A 121 -7.04 18.01 7.51
CA GLY A 121 -6.62 16.60 7.41
C GLY A 121 -7.72 15.56 7.04
N GLU A 122 -7.35 14.30 6.87
CA GLU A 122 -8.27 13.28 6.35
C GLU A 122 -9.40 12.92 7.32
N GLU A 123 -10.62 13.32 6.95
CA GLU A 123 -11.86 13.10 7.66
C GLU A 123 -12.40 11.67 7.45
N VAL A 124 -12.28 10.86 8.49
CA VAL A 124 -12.85 9.51 8.61
C VAL A 124 -13.98 9.58 9.62
N SER A 125 -15.22 9.44 9.15
CA SER A 125 -16.39 9.35 10.02
C SER A 125 -16.45 7.93 10.62
N GLN A 126 -16.06 7.81 11.89
CA GLN A 126 -16.22 6.57 12.65
C GLN A 126 -17.54 6.64 13.42
N ARG A 127 -18.48 5.76 13.07
CA ARG A 127 -19.60 5.45 13.97
C ARG A 127 -19.04 4.60 15.11
N GLN A 128 -19.12 5.13 16.33
CA GLN A 128 -18.75 4.41 17.52
C GLN A 128 -19.79 3.30 17.71
N ALA A 129 -19.44 2.08 17.30
CA ALA A 129 -20.24 0.89 17.53
C ALA A 129 -20.15 0.52 19.01
N GLU A 130 -20.88 1.25 19.84
CA GLU A 130 -21.17 0.87 21.21
C GLU A 130 -22.27 -0.21 21.19
N HIS A 131 -21.89 -1.46 20.92
CA HIS A 131 -22.58 -2.69 21.35
C HIS A 131 -21.83 -3.91 20.81
N ALA A 132 -20.69 -4.26 21.41
CA ALA A 132 -20.25 -5.66 21.42
C ALA A 132 -20.61 -6.20 22.81
N PRO A 133 -21.44 -7.26 22.92
CA PRO A 133 -21.80 -7.81 24.21
C PRO A 133 -20.55 -8.41 24.88
N ALA A 134 -20.24 -7.90 26.06
CA ALA A 134 -19.40 -8.57 27.03
C ALA A 134 -20.12 -9.85 27.49
N LEU A 135 -19.90 -10.95 26.77
CA LEU A 135 -20.30 -12.29 27.18
C LEU A 135 -19.11 -13.24 26.98
N ALA A 136 -18.22 -13.26 27.97
CA ALA A 136 -17.37 -14.41 28.33
C ALA A 136 -16.32 -13.95 29.37
N ALA A 137 -16.77 -13.74 30.61
CA ALA A 137 -15.89 -13.72 31.78
C ALA A 137 -16.74 -13.95 33.05
N ALA A 138 -17.33 -15.13 33.14
CA ALA A 138 -17.81 -15.73 34.38
C ALA A 138 -17.55 -17.24 34.25
N GLY A 139 -16.60 -17.72 35.04
CA GLY A 139 -16.05 -19.08 34.99
C GLY A 139 -14.62 -19.08 35.48
#